data_AF-A0A849IWX4-F1
#
_entry.id   AF-A0A849IWX4-F1
#
_cell.length_a   1.000
_cell.length_b   1.000
_cell.length_c   1.000
_cell.angle_alpha   90.00
_cell.angle_beta   90.00
_cell.angle_gamma   90.00
#
_symmetry.space_group_name_H-M   'P 1'
#
loop_
_entity.id
_entity.type
_entity.pdbx_description
1 polymer ?
#
loop_
_entity_poly.entity_id
_entity_poly.type
_entity_poly.pdbx_seq_one_letter_code
_entity_poly.pdbx_strand_id
1 'polypeptide(L)'
;MCRVCLRRPEIPDEPHGRCESCARAGRRVYQFRLRPTSTGFQISAGELSPRALREHAGAALQGFSGSPTSKPHLTSTTCELVMAGKRLESIRVSPGLASKTEAVVLALRQGAVRSEATW
;
A
#
# COMPACT_ATOMS: atom_id res chain seq x y z
N MET A 1 -4.07 15.28 7.96
CA MET A 1 -5.12 14.64 7.11
C MET A 1 -5.14 13.15 7.40
N CYS A 2 -6.30 12.51 7.38
CA CYS A 2 -6.43 11.07 7.58
C CYS A 2 -5.79 10.32 6.41
N ARG A 3 -4.77 9.49 6.64
CA ARG A 3 -4.09 8.75 5.56
C ARG A 3 -5.03 7.76 4.85
N VAL A 4 -6.03 7.25 5.57
CA VAL A 4 -7.01 6.28 5.04
C VAL A 4 -8.08 6.95 4.17
N CYS A 5 -8.86 7.88 4.70
CA CYS A 5 -9.99 8.46 3.96
C CYS A 5 -9.75 9.89 3.45
N LEU A 6 -8.56 10.45 3.68
CA LEU A 6 -8.14 11.79 3.25
C LEU A 6 -8.96 12.96 3.85
N ARG A 7 -9.87 12.68 4.79
CA ARG A 7 -10.60 13.71 5.56
C ARG A 7 -9.74 14.32 6.67
N ARG A 8 -10.10 15.49 7.17
CA ARG A 8 -9.45 16.09 8.35
C ARG A 8 -9.63 15.13 9.55
N PRO A 9 -8.55 14.70 10.22
CA PRO A 9 -8.67 13.83 11.39
C PRO A 9 -9.22 14.64 12.57
N GLU A 10 -10.14 14.03 13.32
CA GLU A 10 -10.69 14.60 14.55
C GLU A 10 -9.80 14.33 15.77
N ILE A 11 -8.92 13.33 15.67
CA ILE A 11 -7.99 12.91 16.72
C ILE A 11 -6.63 13.56 16.47
N PRO A 12 -6.21 14.55 17.28
CA PRO A 12 -4.83 15.02 17.28
C PRO A 12 -3.88 13.88 17.66
N ASP A 13 -2.70 13.81 17.03
CA ASP A 13 -1.62 12.88 17.40
C ASP A 13 -1.93 11.37 17.31
N GLU A 14 -2.93 10.96 16.50
CA GLU A 14 -3.17 9.54 16.25
C GLU A 14 -1.94 8.91 15.55
N PRO A 15 -1.35 7.80 16.07
CA PRO A 15 -0.04 7.31 15.64
C PRO A 15 0.07 6.92 14.16
N HIS A 16 -1.04 6.64 13.50
CA HIS A 16 -1.10 6.23 12.10
C HIS A 16 -1.76 7.30 11.21
N GLY A 17 -1.98 8.51 11.73
CA GLY A 17 -2.62 9.61 11.05
C GLY A 17 -4.02 9.26 10.56
N ARG A 18 -4.84 8.58 11.37
CA ARG A 18 -6.21 8.16 11.03
C ARG A 18 -7.25 9.09 11.68
N CYS A 19 -8.42 9.18 11.05
CA CYS A 19 -9.62 9.74 11.67
C CYS A 19 -10.27 8.69 12.59
N GLU A 20 -11.17 9.12 13.48
CA GLU A 20 -11.79 8.23 14.48
C GLU A 20 -12.49 7.03 13.82
N SER A 21 -13.28 7.30 12.77
CA SER A 21 -13.99 6.26 12.02
C SER A 21 -13.05 5.22 11.41
N CYS A 22 -11.90 5.63 10.86
CA CYS A 22 -10.94 4.71 10.28
C CYS A 22 -10.16 3.93 11.34
N ALA A 23 -9.89 4.56 12.49
CA ALA A 23 -9.25 3.91 13.63
C ALA A 23 -10.16 2.82 14.21
N ARG A 24 -11.44 3.14 14.48
CA ARG A 24 -12.46 2.18 14.95
C ARG A 24 -12.67 1.02 13.98
N ALA A 25 -12.65 1.30 12.67
CA ALA A 25 -12.76 0.27 11.63
C ALA A 25 -11.48 -0.58 11.45
N GLY A 26 -10.42 -0.35 12.25
CA GLY A 26 -9.17 -1.09 12.14
C GLY A 26 -8.44 -0.86 10.80
N ARG A 27 -8.73 0.25 10.11
CA ARG A 27 -8.10 0.56 8.82
C ARG A 27 -6.68 1.06 9.02
N ARG A 28 -5.78 0.70 8.10
CA ARG A 28 -4.38 1.15 8.05
C ARG A 28 -3.98 1.38 6.60
N VAL A 29 -3.02 2.28 6.41
CA VAL A 29 -2.38 2.51 5.12
C VAL A 29 -0.91 2.16 5.27
N TYR A 30 -0.40 1.38 4.33
CA TYR A 30 1.02 1.03 4.23
C TYR A 30 1.57 1.58 2.93
N GLN A 31 2.55 2.46 3.01
CA GLN A 31 3.19 3.07 1.84
C GLN A 31 4.44 2.29 1.41
N PHE A 32 4.61 2.14 0.09
CA PHE A 32 5.76 1.50 -0.53
C PHE A 32 6.31 2.38 -1.66
N ARG A 33 7.64 2.37 -1.81
CA ARG A 33 8.34 2.93 -2.95
C ARG A 33 8.68 1.81 -3.92
N LEU A 34 8.44 2.08 -5.19
CA LEU A 34 8.77 1.18 -6.29
C LEU A 34 10.00 1.72 -7.02
N ARG A 35 10.86 0.80 -7.45
CA ARG A 35 11.96 1.06 -8.37
C ARG A 35 11.66 0.35 -9.70
N PRO A 36 11.86 0.99 -10.84
CA PRO A 36 11.77 0.31 -12.14
C PRO A 36 12.85 -0.77 -12.25
N THR A 37 12.54 -1.85 -12.94
CA THR A 37 13.44 -2.94 -13.31
C THR A 37 13.31 -3.22 -14.81
N SER A 38 14.15 -4.08 -15.37
CA SER A 38 14.05 -4.48 -16.79
C SER A 38 12.72 -5.17 -17.14
N THR A 39 12.05 -5.77 -16.16
CA THR A 39 10.82 -6.55 -16.33
C THR A 39 9.58 -5.90 -15.69
N GLY A 40 9.70 -4.71 -15.10
CA GLY A 40 8.58 -4.02 -14.46
C GLY A 40 9.00 -3.16 -13.27
N PHE A 41 8.46 -3.47 -12.09
CA PHE A 41 8.74 -2.77 -10.85
C PHE A 41 9.10 -3.74 -9.73
N GLN A 42 9.84 -3.23 -8.76
CA GLN A 42 10.16 -3.92 -7.51
C GLN A 42 9.97 -2.96 -6.34
N ILE A 43 9.51 -3.46 -5.20
CA ILE A 43 9.49 -2.66 -3.97
C ILE A 43 10.94 -2.41 -3.54
N SER A 44 11.33 -1.16 -3.39
CA SER A 44 12.67 -0.76 -2.91
C SER A 44 12.68 -0.23 -1.48
N ALA A 45 11.52 0.17 -0.95
CA ALA A 45 11.33 0.58 0.44
C ALA A 45 9.85 0.49 0.80
N GLY A 46 9.53 0.33 2.09
CA GLY A 46 8.15 0.34 2.57
C GLY A 46 8.03 0.43 4.08
N GLU A 47 6.81 0.71 4.54
CA GLU A 47 6.47 0.78 5.98
C GLU A 47 6.35 -0.61 6.65
N LEU A 48 6.22 -1.68 5.86
CA LEU A 48 6.26 -3.07 6.33
C LEU A 48 7.53 -3.73 5.84
N SER A 49 8.20 -4.53 6.67
CA SER A 49 9.26 -5.48 6.27
C SER A 49 8.72 -6.52 5.27
N PRO A 50 9.55 -7.24 4.47
CA PRO A 50 9.04 -8.22 3.50
C PRO A 50 8.24 -9.33 4.20
N ARG A 51 8.74 -9.75 5.37
CA ARG A 51 8.05 -10.69 6.26
C ARG A 51 6.71 -10.14 6.76
N ALA A 52 6.69 -8.90 7.26
CA ALA A 52 5.45 -8.29 7.73
C ALA A 52 4.43 -8.10 6.59
N LEU A 53 4.88 -7.73 5.38
CA LEU A 53 4.04 -7.66 4.19
C LEU A 53 3.42 -9.02 3.85
N ARG A 54 4.22 -10.09 3.90
CA ARG A 54 3.76 -11.46 3.70
C ARG A 54 2.71 -11.86 4.73
N GLU A 55 3.01 -11.68 6.01
CA GLU A 55 2.16 -12.11 7.13
C GLU A 55 0.84 -11.32 7.20
N HIS A 56 0.88 -10.01 6.92
CA HIS A 56 -0.29 -9.15 7.08
C HIS A 56 -1.15 -9.02 5.81
N ALA A 57 -0.53 -9.02 4.63
CA ALA A 57 -1.22 -8.72 3.38
C ALA A 57 -1.02 -9.78 2.28
N GLY A 58 -0.17 -10.79 2.47
CA GLY A 58 0.17 -11.77 1.43
C GLY A 58 -1.04 -12.46 0.83
N ALA A 59 -1.89 -13.08 1.66
CA ALA A 59 -3.11 -13.75 1.18
C ALA A 59 -4.09 -12.78 0.51
N ALA A 60 -4.26 -11.58 1.07
CA ALA A 60 -5.16 -10.56 0.54
C ALA A 60 -4.68 -10.00 -0.82
N LEU A 61 -3.36 -9.85 -1.00
CA LEU A 61 -2.73 -9.45 -2.25
C LEU A 61 -2.89 -10.49 -3.36
N GLN A 62 -2.80 -11.78 -3.01
CA GLN A 62 -3.02 -12.86 -3.98
C GLN A 62 -4.49 -12.90 -4.45
N GLY A 63 -5.43 -12.71 -3.53
CA GLY A 63 -6.86 -12.65 -3.85
C GLY A 63 -7.37 -11.32 -4.41
N PHE A 64 -6.52 -10.29 -4.52
CA PHE A 64 -6.95 -8.97 -4.98
C PHE A 64 -7.25 -8.97 -6.48
N SER A 65 -8.51 -8.70 -6.83
CA SER A 65 -8.98 -8.55 -8.23
C SER A 65 -9.44 -7.13 -8.57
N GLY A 66 -9.32 -6.19 -7.63
CA GLY A 66 -9.71 -4.79 -7.84
C GLY A 66 -8.71 -4.04 -8.71
N SER A 67 -9.12 -2.88 -9.22
CA SER A 67 -8.23 -1.96 -9.93
C SER A 67 -7.61 -0.94 -8.96
N PRO A 68 -6.27 -0.80 -8.94
CA PRO A 68 -5.64 0.28 -8.18
C PRO A 68 -6.14 1.66 -8.64
N THR A 69 -6.28 2.58 -7.70
CA THR A 69 -6.77 3.95 -7.98
C THR A 69 -5.62 4.95 -7.94
N SER A 70 -5.57 5.87 -8.90
CA SER A 70 -4.57 6.94 -8.89
C SER A 70 -4.94 8.02 -7.86
N LYS A 71 -3.95 8.50 -7.09
CA LYS A 71 -4.13 9.58 -6.12
C LYS A 71 -3.05 10.65 -6.23
N PRO A 72 -3.42 11.95 -6.28
CA PRO A 72 -2.49 13.04 -6.55
C PRO A 72 -1.52 13.32 -5.37
N HIS A 73 -1.85 12.90 -4.15
CA HIS A 73 -0.99 13.11 -2.98
C HIS A 73 0.22 12.17 -2.94
N LEU A 74 0.30 11.19 -3.85
CA LEU A 74 1.38 10.21 -3.90
C LEU A 74 2.52 10.67 -4.80
N THR A 75 3.75 10.52 -4.31
CA THR A 75 4.97 10.86 -5.05
C THR A 75 5.22 9.86 -6.18
N SER A 76 5.99 10.26 -7.20
CA SER A 76 6.03 9.66 -8.55
C SER A 76 6.16 8.13 -8.62
N THR A 77 6.83 7.47 -7.66
CA THR A 77 7.00 6.01 -7.65
C THR A 77 6.42 5.34 -6.41
N THR A 78 5.45 5.95 -5.74
CA THR A 78 4.85 5.38 -4.53
C THR A 78 3.48 4.75 -4.78
N CYS A 79 3.19 3.74 -3.98
CA CYS A 79 1.88 3.13 -3.86
C CYS A 79 1.52 2.94 -2.39
N GLU A 80 0.23 2.80 -2.12
CA GLU A 80 -0.34 2.58 -0.80
C GLU A 80 -1.23 1.34 -0.81
N LEU A 81 -1.11 0.52 0.22
CA LEU A 81 -1.99 -0.58 0.55
C LEU A 81 -2.96 -0.15 1.66
N VAL A 82 -4.26 -0.13 1.37
CA VAL A 82 -5.30 0.20 2.36
C VAL A 82 -5.89 -1.09 2.90
N MET A 83 -5.57 -1.39 4.15
CA MET A 83 -5.99 -2.60 4.84
C MET A 83 -7.07 -2.28 5.87
N ALA A 84 -8.00 -3.20 6.10
CA ALA A 84 -8.90 -3.24 7.25
C ALA A 84 -8.70 -4.59 7.97
N GLY A 85 -7.92 -4.60 9.04
CA GLY A 85 -7.39 -5.85 9.61
C GLY A 85 -6.56 -6.62 8.57
N LYS A 86 -6.97 -7.85 8.24
CA LYS A 86 -6.32 -8.70 7.22
C LYS A 86 -6.92 -8.54 5.81
N ARG A 87 -7.96 -7.72 5.65
CA ARG A 87 -8.62 -7.49 4.36
C ARG A 87 -7.94 -6.35 3.61
N LEU A 88 -7.60 -6.56 2.35
CA LEU A 88 -7.18 -5.50 1.43
C LEU A 88 -8.42 -4.82 0.85
N GLU A 89 -8.65 -3.55 1.19
CA GLU A 89 -9.78 -2.78 0.68
C GLU A 89 -9.45 -2.09 -0.65
N SER A 90 -8.25 -1.52 -0.78
CA SER A 90 -7.83 -0.86 -2.03
C SER A 90 -6.32 -0.71 -2.12
N ILE A 91 -5.84 -0.57 -3.35
CA ILE A 91 -4.48 -0.13 -3.67
C ILE A 91 -4.57 1.27 -4.28
N ARG A 92 -3.70 2.18 -3.84
CA ARG A 92 -3.56 3.49 -4.45
C ARG A 92 -2.19 3.63 -5.06
N VAL A 93 -2.10 4.31 -6.20
CA VAL A 93 -0.86 4.53 -6.92
C VAL A 93 -0.68 6.00 -7.24
N SER A 94 0.57 6.43 -7.40
CA SER A 94 0.88 7.75 -7.93
C SER A 94 0.32 7.95 -9.34
N PRO A 95 0.11 9.20 -9.79
CA PRO A 95 -0.30 9.48 -11.17
C PRO A 95 0.67 8.92 -12.21
N GLY A 96 1.98 8.91 -11.91
CA GLY A 96 3.01 8.35 -12.79
C GLY A 96 2.92 6.82 -12.98
N LEU A 97 2.14 6.13 -12.15
CA LEU A 97 1.91 4.69 -12.21
C LEU A 97 0.50 4.31 -12.67
N ALA A 98 -0.35 5.29 -13.00
CA ALA A 98 -1.76 5.05 -13.33
C ALA A 98 -1.97 4.15 -14.56
N SER A 99 -1.05 4.17 -15.52
CA SER A 99 -1.06 3.29 -16.70
C SER A 99 -0.32 1.96 -16.49
N LYS A 100 0.23 1.72 -15.30
CA LYS A 100 1.08 0.56 -14.98
C LYS A 100 0.57 -0.21 -13.76
N THR A 101 -0.73 -0.12 -13.48
CA THR A 101 -1.36 -0.65 -12.27
C THR A 101 -1.16 -2.15 -12.09
N GLU A 102 -1.25 -2.94 -13.16
CA GLU A 102 -1.01 -4.39 -13.11
C GLU A 102 0.43 -4.72 -12.70
N ALA A 103 1.42 -4.02 -13.26
CA ALA A 103 2.82 -4.17 -12.89
C ALA A 103 3.08 -3.78 -11.42
N VAL A 104 2.36 -2.79 -10.91
CA VAL A 104 2.41 -2.42 -9.48
C VAL A 104 1.85 -3.54 -8.59
N VAL A 105 0.68 -4.11 -8.94
CA VAL A 105 0.09 -5.22 -8.18
C VAL A 105 1.01 -6.43 -8.19
N LEU A 106 1.61 -6.74 -9.35
CA LEU A 106 2.59 -7.81 -9.47
C LEU A 106 3.81 -7.56 -8.57
N ALA A 107 4.35 -6.35 -8.57
CA ALA A 107 5.48 -5.98 -7.70
C ALA A 107 5.14 -6.14 -6.21
N LEU A 108 3.91 -5.79 -5.80
CA LEU A 108 3.43 -5.98 -4.43
C LEU A 108 3.31 -7.47 -4.07
N ARG A 109 2.75 -8.29 -4.97
CA ARG A 109 2.66 -9.75 -4.80
C ARG A 109 4.03 -10.40 -4.69
N GLN A 110 4.95 -10.03 -5.57
CA GLN A 110 6.33 -10.51 -5.54
C GLN A 110 7.05 -10.07 -4.26
N GLY A 111 6.88 -8.82 -3.85
CA GLY A 111 7.42 -8.29 -2.59
C GLY A 111 6.94 -9.07 -1.37
N ALA A 112 5.68 -9.50 -1.35
CA ALA A 112 5.14 -10.33 -0.26
C ALA A 112 5.75 -11.75 -0.23
N VAL A 113 6.38 -12.23 -1.30
CA VAL A 113 6.96 -13.59 -1.37
C VAL A 113 8.50 -13.57 -1.22
N ARG A 114 9.16 -12.41 -1.33
CA ARG A 114 10.63 -12.30 -1.21
C ARG A 114 11.15 -12.56 0.20
N SER A 115 12.36 -13.15 0.28
CA SER A 115 13.10 -13.35 1.53
C SER A 115 13.65 -12.02 2.08
N GLU A 116 13.85 -11.93 3.40
CA GLU A 116 14.18 -10.67 4.10
C GLU A 116 15.47 -9.97 3.65
N ALA A 117 16.37 -10.68 2.97
CA ALA A 117 17.68 -10.16 2.58
C ALA A 117 17.64 -9.08 1.47
N THR A 118 16.49 -8.82 0.84
CA THR A 118 16.42 -7.88 -0.29
C THR A 118 15.11 -7.08 -0.31
N TRP A 119 15.21 -5.78 -0.05
CA TRP A 119 14.31 -4.79 -0.63
C TRP A 119 14.82 -4.41 -2.01
#